data_AF-A0A6N8UXH3-F1
#
_entry.id   AF-A0A6N8UXH3-F1
#
_cell.length_a   1.000
_cell.length_b   1.000
_cell.length_c   1.000
_cell.angle_alpha   90.00
_cell.angle_beta   90.00
_cell.angle_gamma   90.00
#
_symmetry.space_group_name_H-M   'P 1'
#
loop_
_entity.id
_entity.type
_entity.pdbx_description
1 polymer ?
#
loop_
_entity_poly.entity_id
_entity_poly.type
_entity_poly.pdbx_seq_one_letter_code
_entity_poly.pdbx_strand_id
1 'polypeptide(L)' 'MSAHNPPHPGGIVKRQCLEPLGLTVTRAAEGLGVTRQALSELINERTGISVDMAIRLSKAFGS' A
#
# COMPACT_ATOMS: atom_id res chain seq x y z
N MET A 1 8.90 9.66 25.77
CA MET A 1 9.70 9.17 24.62
C MET A 1 8.83 9.33 23.38
N SER A 2 8.96 10.43 22.64
CA SER A 2 8.19 10.65 21.41
C SER A 2 8.90 9.94 20.27
N ALA A 3 8.36 8.81 19.81
CA ALA A 3 8.87 8.13 18.63
C ALA A 3 8.60 9.02 17.40
N HIS A 4 9.54 9.93 17.08
CA HIS A 4 9.50 10.80 15.90
C HIS A 4 9.95 10.07 14.63
N ASN A 5 9.47 8.84 14.43
CA ASN A 5 9.65 8.12 13.17
C ASN A 5 8.30 7.57 12.72
N PRO A 6 7.52 8.34 11.93
CA PRO A 6 6.26 7.84 11.43
C PRO A 6 6.51 6.58 10.60
N PRO A 7 5.76 5.49 10.83
CA PRO A 7 5.91 4.27 10.06
C PRO A 7 5.69 4.56 8.58
N HIS A 8 6.52 3.96 7.71
CA HIS A 8 6.42 4.18 6.28
C HIS A 8 5.01 3.77 5.79
N PRO A 9 4.33 4.62 5.00
CA PRO A 9 2.93 4.38 4.61
C PRO A 9 2.75 3.05 3.87
N GLY A 10 3.75 2.63 3.10
CA GLY A 10 3.75 1.32 2.44
C GLY A 10 3.65 0.12 3.38
N GLY A 11 4.31 0.16 4.54
CA GLY A 11 4.18 -0.90 5.56
C GLY A 11 2.78 -0.92 6.17
N ILE A 12 2.12 0.23 6.28
CA ILE A 12 0.73 0.35 6.72
C ILE A 12 -0.21 -0.30 5.69
N VAL A 13 -0.05 0.01 4.40
CA VAL A 13 -0.85 -0.58 3.31
C VAL A 13 -0.73 -2.11 3.32
N LYS A 14 0.47 -2.65 3.52
CA LYS A 14 0.67 -4.10 3.61
C LYS A 14 -0.16 -4.72 4.75
N ARG A 15 0.00 -4.18 5.96
CA ARG A 15 -0.60 -4.74 7.19
C ARG A 15 -2.10 -4.49 7.31
N GLN A 16 -2.59 -3.39 6.78
CA GLN A 16 -4.00 -2.98 6.95
C GLN A 16 -4.86 -3.29 5.73
N CYS A 17 -4.28 -3.41 4.53
CA CYS A 17 -5.05 -3.64 3.31
C CYS A 17 -4.82 -5.05 2.75
N LEU A 18 -3.56 -5.50 2.60
CA LEU A 18 -3.27 -6.77 1.92
C LEU A 18 -3.39 -7.97 2.84
N GLU A 19 -2.74 -7.94 3.99
CA GLU A 19 -2.67 -9.07 4.94
C GLU A 19 -4.05 -9.50 5.46
N PRO A 20 -4.97 -8.58 5.87
CA PRO A 20 -6.29 -8.98 6.38
C PRO A 20 -7.18 -9.65 5.33
N LEU A 21 -6.94 -9.34 4.06
CA LEU A 21 -7.67 -9.90 2.92
C LEU A 21 -6.99 -11.13 2.31
N GLY A 22 -5.80 -11.51 2.80
CA GLY A 22 -5.00 -12.60 2.23
C GLY A 22 -4.60 -12.35 0.77
N LEU A 23 -4.52 -11.08 0.36
CA LEU A 23 -4.25 -10.73 -1.04
C LEU A 23 -2.77 -10.88 -1.38
N THR A 24 -2.50 -11.53 -2.50
CA THR A 24 -1.17 -11.50 -3.10
C THR A 24 -0.91 -10.12 -3.71
N VAL A 25 0.36 -9.72 -3.78
CA VAL A 25 0.77 -8.46 -4.41
C VAL A 25 0.25 -8.36 -5.84
N THR A 26 0.24 -9.46 -6.58
CA THR A 26 -0.29 -9.50 -7.95
C THR A 26 -1.78 -9.16 -7.98
N ARG A 27 -2.61 -9.83 -7.17
CA ARG A 27 -4.06 -9.57 -7.16
C ARG A 27 -4.42 -8.20 -6.62
N ALA A 28 -3.71 -7.73 -5.61
CA ALA A 28 -3.89 -6.38 -5.10
C ALA A 28 -3.52 -5.33 -6.17
N ALA A 29 -2.43 -5.53 -6.91
CA ALA A 29 -2.02 -4.61 -7.98
C ALA A 29 -3.04 -4.60 -9.13
N GLU A 30 -3.56 -5.76 -9.53
CA GLU A 30 -4.63 -5.88 -10.52
C GLU A 30 -5.89 -5.12 -10.09
N GLY A 31 -6.36 -5.33 -8.85
CA GLY A 31 -7.54 -4.62 -8.32
C GLY A 31 -7.35 -3.11 -8.19
N LEU A 32 -6.12 -2.66 -7.91
CA LEU A 32 -5.76 -1.23 -7.86
C LEU A 32 -5.51 -0.62 -9.25
N GLY A 33 -5.39 -1.45 -10.30
CA GLY A 33 -5.04 -1.02 -11.65
C GLY A 33 -3.63 -0.42 -11.75
N VAL A 34 -2.68 -0.94 -10.97
CA VAL A 34 -1.27 -0.51 -10.94
C VAL A 34 -0.35 -1.67 -11.31
N THR A 35 0.91 -1.38 -11.61
CA THR A 35 1.88 -2.45 -11.86
C THR A 35 2.21 -3.19 -10.56
N ARG A 36 2.46 -4.50 -10.66
CA ARG A 36 2.93 -5.30 -9.51
C ARG A 36 4.19 -4.71 -8.89
N GLN A 37 5.10 -4.19 -9.72
CA GLN A 37 6.33 -3.55 -9.27
C GLN A 37 6.06 -2.32 -8.40
N ALA A 38 5.17 -1.41 -8.84
CA ALA A 38 4.86 -0.20 -8.09
C ALA A 38 4.26 -0.53 -6.71
N LEU A 39 3.33 -1.48 -6.64
CA LEU A 39 2.78 -1.92 -5.36
C LEU A 39 3.85 -2.61 -4.50
N SER A 40 4.71 -3.44 -5.10
CA SER A 40 5.80 -4.12 -4.40
C SER A 40 6.81 -3.14 -3.80
N GLU A 41 7.22 -2.12 -4.53
CA GLU A 41 8.15 -1.09 -4.05
C GLU A 41 7.54 -0.30 -2.89
N LEU A 42 6.25 0.04 -3.01
CA LEU A 42 5.52 0.72 -1.94
C LEU A 42 5.49 -0.14 -0.66
N ILE A 43 4.96 -1.36 -0.72
CA ILE A 43 4.75 -2.20 0.47
C ILE A 43 6.05 -2.71 1.13
N ASN A 44 7.16 -2.68 0.38
CA ASN A 44 8.50 -2.96 0.89
C ASN A 44 9.25 -1.67 1.28
N GLU A 45 8.54 -0.55 1.44
CA GLU A 45 9.05 0.71 1.98
C GLU A 45 10.19 1.33 1.15
N ARG A 46 10.23 1.02 -0.16
CA ARG A 46 11.24 1.52 -1.10
C ARG A 46 10.84 2.82 -1.78
N THR A 47 9.54 3.09 -1.88
CA THR A 47 8.98 4.28 -2.53
C THR A 47 7.84 4.87 -1.71
N GLY A 48 7.69 6.20 -1.74
CA GLY A 48 6.57 6.88 -1.11
C GLY A 48 5.24 6.66 -1.86
N ILE A 49 4.14 7.09 -1.23
CA ILE A 49 2.82 7.10 -1.87
C ILE A 49 2.70 8.31 -2.81
N SER A 50 2.40 8.05 -4.09
CA SER A 50 1.96 9.08 -5.02
C SER A 50 0.48 9.44 -4.81
N VAL A 51 0.07 10.62 -5.25
CA VAL A 51 -1.34 11.06 -5.17
C VAL A 51 -2.27 10.08 -5.90
N ASP A 52 -1.88 9.60 -7.09
CA ASP A 52 -2.66 8.62 -7.84
C ASP A 52 -2.81 7.29 -7.09
N MET A 53 -1.73 6.81 -6.46
CA MET A 53 -1.76 5.62 -5.62
C MET A 53 -2.68 5.81 -4.40
N ALA A 54 -2.61 6.97 -3.73
CA ALA A 54 -3.48 7.28 -2.60
C ALA A 54 -4.97 7.24 -2.99
N ILE A 55 -5.32 7.83 -4.14
CA ILE A 55 -6.69 7.81 -4.66
C ILE A 55 -7.16 6.38 -4.96
N ARG A 56 -6.30 5.55 -5.56
CA ARG A 56 -6.63 4.15 -5.85
C ARG A 56 -6.80 3.32 -4.58
N LEU A 57 -5.91 3.49 -3.61
CA LEU A 57 -5.99 2.84 -2.31
C LEU A 57 -7.26 3.27 -1.57
N SER A 58 -7.60 4.57 -1.59
CA SER A 58 -8.83 5.08 -1.00
C SER A 58 -10.08 4.52 -1.69
N LYS A 59 -10.06 4.28 -3.00
CA LYS A 59 -11.21 3.66 -3.70
C LYS A 59 -11.33 2.16 -3.42
N ALA A 60 -10.21 1.46 -3.24
CA ALA A 60 -10.20 0.01 -3.03
C ALA A 60 -10.38 -0.40 -1.57
N PHE A 61 -9.87 0.40 -0.63
CA PHE A 61 -9.81 0.09 0.80
C PHE A 61 -10.38 1.19 1.70
N GLY A 62 -10.75 2.35 1.14
CA GLY A 62 -11.40 3.41 1.91
C GLY A 62 -12.78 2.95 2.36
N SER A 63 -13.01 3.10 3.67
CA SER A 63 -14.32 2.95 4.31
C SER A 63 -15.05 4.28 4.28
#